data_AF-A0A6N6RHK2-F1
#
_entry.id   AF-A0A6N6RHK2-F1
#
_cell.length_a   1.000
_cell.length_b   1.000
_cell.length_c   1.000
_cell.angle_alpha   90.00
_cell.angle_beta   90.00
_cell.angle_gamma   90.00
#
_symmetry.space_group_name_H-M   'P 1'
#
loop_
_entity.id
_entity.type
_entity.pdbx_description
1 polymer ?
#
loop_
_entity_poly.entity_id
_entity_poly.type
_entity_poly.pdbx_seq_one_letter_code
_entity_poly.pdbx_strand_id
1 'polypeptide(L)'
;MGYSGNNGPEQLKAIRNLKGRHAANSFKNLRKRTELKIEELHVDRSSPAVMAAIRADIEAERKRRNRWIYGVMAACIAVLFSVFYYLDTTPMTHGVMSSIDECNQIENPTRRFECHLRKGKLNMSRYPSLSTVHFESAVQIMPQNIRAREYFIQSLVDGPISPESLSKIDGQISEYKSMHGYTRFIIDYEQRFERILQSENRWTKSES
;
A
#
# COMPACT_ATOMS: atom_id res chain seq x y z
N MET A 1 40.18 -1.17 -21.53
CA MET A 1 40.64 -2.57 -21.59
C MET A 1 39.46 -3.41 -21.09
N GLY A 2 38.64 -4.08 -21.88
CA GLY A 2 38.92 -4.81 -23.11
C GLY A 2 39.14 -6.30 -22.81
N TYR A 3 38.15 -6.99 -22.23
CA TYR A 3 38.11 -8.46 -22.20
C TYR A 3 36.88 -8.96 -22.96
N SER A 4 37.03 -8.98 -24.27
CA SER A 4 36.35 -9.90 -25.18
C SER A 4 37.18 -11.20 -25.18
N GLY A 5 36.55 -12.38 -25.03
CA GLY A 5 37.25 -13.65 -25.22
C GLY A 5 36.60 -14.92 -24.67
N ASN A 6 35.73 -15.52 -25.49
CA ASN A 6 35.75 -16.95 -25.87
C ASN A 6 35.20 -18.12 -25.03
N ASN A 7 34.52 -17.97 -23.88
CA ASN A 7 33.99 -19.15 -23.15
C ASN A 7 32.45 -19.26 -23.04
N GLY A 8 31.70 -18.54 -23.87
CA GLY A 8 30.22 -18.58 -23.87
C GLY A 8 29.61 -19.99 -24.08
N PRO A 9 30.04 -20.78 -25.09
CA PRO A 9 29.48 -22.10 -25.34
C PRO A 9 29.85 -23.14 -24.27
N GLU A 10 31.05 -23.03 -23.69
CA GLU A 10 31.55 -23.94 -22.67
C GLU A 10 30.86 -23.72 -21.32
N GLN A 11 30.65 -22.46 -20.92
CA GLN A 11 29.87 -22.14 -19.72
C GLN A 11 28.40 -22.57 -19.85
N LEU A 12 27.80 -22.43 -21.03
CA LEU A 12 26.44 -22.93 -21.28
C LEU A 12 26.37 -24.46 -21.23
N LYS A 13 27.40 -25.18 -21.74
CA LYS A 13 27.51 -26.64 -21.57
C LYS A 13 27.68 -27.04 -20.10
N ALA A 14 28.46 -26.30 -19.31
CA ALA A 14 28.63 -26.56 -17.89
C ALA A 14 27.32 -26.36 -17.11
N ILE A 15 26.57 -25.29 -17.40
CA ILE A 15 25.24 -25.03 -16.80
C ILE A 15 24.23 -26.11 -17.21
N ARG A 16 24.27 -26.57 -18.47
CA ARG A 16 23.42 -27.68 -18.96
C ARG A 16 23.74 -29.00 -18.26
N ASN A 17 25.02 -29.30 -18.05
CA ASN A 17 25.46 -30.49 -17.31
C ASN A 17 25.12 -30.41 -15.82
N LEU A 18 25.18 -29.22 -15.20
CA LEU A 18 24.75 -28.99 -13.81
C LEU A 18 23.24 -29.16 -13.66
N LYS A 19 22.43 -28.59 -14.57
CA LYS A 19 20.97 -28.81 -14.60
C LYS A 19 20.62 -30.28 -14.86
N GLY A 20 21.35 -30.96 -15.74
CA GLY A 20 21.18 -32.39 -16.01
C GLY A 20 21.48 -33.28 -14.80
N ARG A 21 22.53 -32.97 -14.02
CA ARG A 21 22.87 -33.68 -12.78
C ARG A 21 21.85 -33.44 -11.67
N HIS A 22 21.36 -32.21 -11.51
CA HIS A 22 20.29 -31.92 -10.55
C HIS A 22 18.97 -32.61 -10.93
N ALA A 23 18.59 -32.60 -12.22
CA ALA A 23 17.43 -33.34 -12.69
C ALA A 23 17.60 -34.85 -12.50
N ALA A 24 18.75 -35.42 -12.88
CA ALA A 24 19.02 -36.86 -12.75
C ALA A 24 19.01 -37.35 -11.29
N ASN A 25 19.53 -36.56 -10.34
CA ASN A 25 19.48 -36.88 -8.91
C ASN A 25 18.08 -36.68 -8.31
N SER A 26 17.33 -35.68 -8.79
CA SER A 26 15.94 -35.46 -8.38
C SER A 26 15.02 -36.58 -8.88
N PHE A 27 15.20 -37.02 -10.13
CA PHE A 27 14.49 -38.15 -10.71
C PHE A 27 14.94 -39.51 -10.14
N LYS A 28 16.22 -39.69 -9.77
CA LYS A 28 16.65 -40.90 -9.02
C LYS A 28 16.02 -40.98 -7.63
N ASN A 29 15.83 -39.86 -6.95
CA ASN A 29 15.16 -39.83 -5.65
C ASN A 29 13.63 -39.98 -5.77
N LEU A 30 13.02 -39.46 -6.84
CA LEU A 30 11.63 -39.75 -7.19
C LEU A 30 11.46 -41.22 -7.57
N ARG A 31 12.35 -41.78 -8.38
CA ARG A 31 12.34 -43.18 -8.80
C ARG A 31 12.63 -44.13 -7.63
N LYS A 32 13.52 -43.80 -6.69
CA LYS A 32 13.68 -44.54 -5.42
C LYS A 32 12.48 -44.41 -4.48
N ARG A 33 11.73 -43.30 -4.55
CA ARG A 33 10.44 -43.15 -3.83
C ARG A 33 9.28 -43.86 -4.54
N THR A 34 9.33 -44.06 -5.86
CA THR A 34 8.33 -44.81 -6.63
C THR A 34 8.70 -46.27 -6.88
N GLU A 35 9.94 -46.68 -6.62
CA GLU A 35 10.41 -48.07 -6.49
C GLU A 35 10.25 -48.61 -5.06
N LEU A 36 9.49 -47.92 -4.21
CA LEU A 36 8.69 -48.63 -3.23
C LEU A 36 7.82 -49.57 -4.04
N LYS A 37 8.23 -50.84 -4.09
CA LYS A 37 7.44 -51.98 -4.55
C LYS A 37 5.98 -51.65 -4.23
N ILE A 38 5.22 -51.34 -5.28
CA ILE A 38 3.81 -51.70 -5.28
C ILE A 38 3.88 -53.22 -5.35
N GLU A 39 4.16 -53.86 -4.22
CA GLU A 39 3.51 -55.12 -3.94
C GLU A 39 2.04 -54.77 -4.12
N GLU A 40 1.44 -55.30 -5.18
CA GLU A 40 0.01 -55.47 -5.23
C GLU A 40 -0.34 -56.32 -4.01
N LEU A 41 -0.46 -55.66 -2.85
CA LEU A 41 -1.31 -56.15 -1.80
C LEU A 41 -2.66 -56.26 -2.50
N HIS A 42 -3.01 -57.51 -2.84
CA HIS A 42 -4.37 -57.97 -2.95
C HIS A 42 -5.03 -57.67 -1.59
N VAL A 43 -5.30 -56.39 -1.36
CA VAL A 43 -6.15 -55.95 -0.28
C VAL A 43 -7.52 -56.38 -0.75
N ASP A 44 -8.00 -57.48 -0.18
CA ASP A 44 -9.40 -57.83 -0.27
C ASP A 44 -10.19 -56.67 0.35
N ARG A 45 -10.62 -55.74 -0.52
CA ARG A 45 -11.35 -54.51 -0.17
C ARG A 45 -12.74 -54.80 0.42
N SER A 46 -13.08 -56.07 0.61
CA SER A 46 -14.38 -56.54 1.12
C SER A 46 -14.45 -56.58 2.66
N SER A 47 -13.33 -56.47 3.39
CA SER A 47 -13.36 -56.49 4.86
C SER A 47 -13.58 -55.10 5.47
N PRO A 48 -14.66 -54.89 6.26
CA PRO A 48 -14.99 -53.59 6.84
C PRO A 48 -13.92 -53.05 7.80
N ALA A 49 -13.11 -53.92 8.41
CA ALA A 49 -12.00 -53.54 9.29
C ALA A 49 -10.86 -52.82 8.53
N VAL A 50 -10.57 -53.25 7.29
CA VAL A 50 -9.52 -52.65 6.46
C VAL A 50 -9.97 -51.27 5.93
N MET A 51 -11.24 -51.15 5.53
CA MET A 51 -11.82 -49.87 5.11
C MET A 51 -11.92 -48.87 6.28
N ALA A 52 -12.17 -49.34 7.51
CA ALA A 52 -12.15 -48.50 8.71
C ALA A 52 -10.74 -47.97 9.03
N ALA A 53 -9.71 -48.81 8.89
CA ALA A 53 -8.32 -48.39 9.09
C ALA A 53 -7.88 -47.34 8.06
N ILE A 54 -8.22 -47.51 6.77
CA ILE A 54 -7.91 -46.54 5.71
C ILE A 54 -8.61 -45.19 5.96
N ARG A 55 -9.88 -45.20 6.40
CA ARG A 55 -10.59 -43.96 6.76
C ARG A 55 -9.94 -43.26 7.95
N ALA A 56 -9.53 -44.00 8.97
CA ALA A 56 -8.85 -43.45 10.14
C ALA A 56 -7.51 -42.79 9.77
N ASP A 57 -6.73 -43.39 8.88
CA ASP A 57 -5.46 -42.82 8.40
C ASP A 57 -5.68 -41.56 7.57
N ILE A 58 -6.68 -41.54 6.68
CA ILE A 58 -7.03 -40.35 5.88
C ILE A 58 -7.49 -39.20 6.81
N GLU A 59 -8.29 -39.50 7.82
CA GLU A 59 -8.71 -38.50 8.82
C GLU A 59 -7.56 -37.99 9.67
N ALA A 60 -6.62 -38.86 10.06
CA ALA A 60 -5.43 -38.49 10.81
C ALA A 60 -4.51 -37.57 9.98
N GLU A 61 -4.31 -37.88 8.69
CA GLU A 61 -3.58 -37.00 7.78
C GLU A 61 -4.27 -35.65 7.59
N ARG A 62 -5.61 -35.64 7.41
CA ARG A 62 -6.38 -34.40 7.27
C ARG A 62 -6.27 -33.52 8.51
N LYS A 63 -6.32 -34.11 9.71
CA LYS A 63 -6.11 -33.41 10.98
C LYS A 63 -4.69 -32.85 11.12
N ARG A 64 -3.67 -33.55 10.61
CA ARG A 64 -2.28 -33.04 10.60
C ARG A 64 -2.13 -31.87 9.64
N ARG A 65 -2.66 -31.97 8.41
CA ARG A 65 -2.63 -30.87 7.43
C ARG A 65 -3.38 -29.64 7.94
N ASN A 66 -4.57 -29.81 8.50
CA ASN A 66 -5.34 -28.70 9.05
C ASN A 66 -4.60 -28.01 10.20
N ARG A 67 -3.98 -28.76 11.13
CA ARG A 67 -3.16 -28.16 12.20
C ARG A 67 -2.00 -27.33 11.63
N TRP A 68 -1.35 -27.81 10.58
CA TRP A 68 -0.28 -27.06 9.92
C TRP A 68 -0.80 -25.78 9.25
N ILE A 69 -1.92 -25.87 8.52
CA ILE A 69 -2.56 -24.71 7.88
C ILE A 69 -2.98 -23.68 8.93
N TYR A 70 -3.63 -24.09 10.02
CA TYR A 70 -4.00 -23.19 11.11
C TYR A 70 -2.76 -22.56 11.77
N GLY A 71 -1.67 -23.32 11.93
CA GLY A 71 -0.40 -22.79 12.43
C GLY A 71 0.19 -21.70 11.52
N VAL A 72 0.18 -21.93 10.20
CA VAL A 72 0.65 -20.92 9.22
C VAL A 72 -0.26 -19.70 9.22
N MET A 73 -1.58 -19.89 9.22
CA MET A 73 -2.54 -18.77 9.27
C MET A 73 -2.38 -17.93 10.54
N ALA A 74 -2.20 -18.57 11.71
CA ALA A 74 -1.93 -17.88 12.96
C ALA A 74 -0.62 -17.08 12.92
N ALA A 75 0.44 -17.64 12.31
CA ALA A 75 1.71 -16.93 12.12
C ALA A 75 1.54 -15.72 11.19
N CYS A 76 0.80 -15.84 10.09
CA CYS A 76 0.50 -14.72 9.20
C CYS A 76 -0.28 -13.61 9.92
N ILE A 77 -1.29 -13.96 10.71
CA ILE A 77 -2.05 -12.99 11.52
C ILE A 77 -1.14 -12.30 12.54
N ALA A 78 -0.27 -13.05 13.22
CA ALA A 78 0.67 -12.48 14.20
C ALA A 78 1.66 -11.49 13.55
N VAL A 79 2.17 -11.81 12.36
CA VAL A 79 3.03 -10.90 11.59
C VAL A 79 2.27 -9.64 11.18
N LEU A 80 1.05 -9.77 10.66
CA LEU A 80 0.22 -8.62 10.32
C LEU A 80 -0.04 -7.73 11.54
N PHE A 81 -0.41 -8.33 12.67
CA PHE A 81 -0.66 -7.59 13.92
C PHE A 81 0.60 -6.87 14.40
N SER A 82 1.77 -7.50 14.27
CA SER A 82 3.07 -6.90 14.61
C SER A 82 3.41 -5.72 13.69
N VAL A 83 3.10 -5.83 12.39
CA VAL A 83 3.26 -4.72 11.44
C VAL A 83 2.33 -3.56 11.77
N PHE A 84 1.05 -3.82 12.08
CA PHE A 84 0.12 -2.76 12.50
C PHE A 84 0.55 -2.11 13.82
N TYR A 85 0.96 -2.90 14.82
CA TYR A 85 1.48 -2.36 16.09
C TYR A 85 2.75 -1.53 15.88
N TYR A 86 3.65 -1.99 15.01
CA TYR A 86 4.86 -1.23 14.68
C TYR A 86 4.51 0.07 13.95
N LEU A 87 3.59 0.03 12.98
CA LEU A 87 3.12 1.22 12.29
C LEU A 87 2.42 2.19 13.25
N ASP A 88 1.60 1.70 14.18
CA ASP A 88 0.94 2.53 15.19
C ASP A 88 1.98 3.19 16.11
N THR A 89 3.01 2.45 16.54
CA THR A 89 4.10 2.97 17.38
C THR A 89 5.14 3.80 16.64
N THR A 90 5.13 3.87 15.31
CA THR A 90 6.01 4.78 14.58
C THR A 90 5.55 6.24 14.69
N PRO A 91 6.47 7.20 14.89
CA PRO A 91 6.13 8.60 15.08
C PRO A 91 5.48 9.29 13.86
N MET A 92 5.47 8.65 12.68
CA MET A 92 4.84 9.22 11.48
C MET A 92 3.31 9.17 11.52
N THR A 93 2.70 8.09 12.02
CA THR A 93 1.23 7.91 12.13
C THR A 93 0.71 8.49 13.44
N HIS A 94 1.39 8.21 14.56
CA HIS A 94 1.07 8.83 15.85
C HIS A 94 1.25 10.35 15.81
N GLY A 95 2.24 10.88 15.10
CA GLY A 95 2.45 12.33 14.96
C GLY A 95 1.36 13.04 14.15
N VAL A 96 0.80 12.37 13.13
CA VAL A 96 -0.29 12.89 12.30
C VAL A 96 -1.61 12.88 13.07
N MET A 97 -1.97 11.75 13.69
CA MET A 97 -3.21 11.64 14.46
C MET A 97 -3.17 12.51 15.73
N SER A 98 -2.05 12.48 16.47
CA SER A 98 -1.89 13.28 17.70
C SER A 98 -1.94 14.78 17.43
N SER A 99 -1.44 15.26 16.28
CA SER A 99 -1.47 16.69 15.94
C SER A 99 -2.90 17.18 15.69
N ILE A 100 -3.74 16.37 15.05
CA ILE A 100 -5.14 16.70 14.80
C ILE A 100 -5.94 16.62 16.11
N ASP A 101 -5.74 15.55 16.88
CA ASP A 101 -6.39 15.34 18.16
C ASP A 101 -6.04 16.43 19.18
N GLU A 102 -4.78 16.88 19.21
CA GLU A 102 -4.32 18.00 20.05
C GLU A 102 -5.14 19.27 19.78
N CYS A 103 -5.36 19.61 18.50
CA CYS A 103 -6.18 20.78 18.17
C CYS A 103 -7.66 20.54 18.52
N ASN A 104 -8.21 19.35 18.23
CA ASN A 104 -9.61 19.04 18.49
C ASN A 104 -10.00 19.08 19.98
N GLN A 105 -9.05 18.80 20.88
CA GLN A 105 -9.26 18.89 22.33
C GLN A 105 -9.42 20.34 22.84
N ILE A 106 -9.07 21.35 22.04
CA ILE A 106 -9.22 22.75 22.44
C ILE A 106 -10.69 23.14 22.37
N GLU A 107 -11.33 23.41 23.52
CA GLU A 107 -12.76 23.76 23.60
C GLU A 107 -13.11 25.06 22.87
N ASN A 108 -12.26 26.09 22.98
CA ASN A 108 -12.51 27.38 22.37
C ASN A 108 -12.34 27.32 20.83
N PRO A 109 -13.38 27.67 20.03
CA PRO A 109 -13.33 27.52 18.58
C PRO A 109 -12.29 28.41 17.90
N THR A 110 -12.07 29.64 18.40
CA THR A 110 -11.04 30.54 17.85
C THR A 110 -9.64 29.98 18.10
N ARG A 111 -9.36 29.47 19.30
CA ARG A 111 -8.07 28.84 19.60
C ARG A 111 -7.87 27.52 18.84
N ARG A 112 -8.95 26.75 18.65
CA ARG A 112 -8.93 25.54 17.83
C ARG A 112 -8.59 25.87 16.38
N PHE A 113 -9.26 26.87 15.82
CA PHE A 113 -8.96 27.41 14.48
C PHE A 113 -7.49 27.82 14.35
N GLU A 114 -6.98 28.62 15.29
CA GLU A 114 -5.58 29.07 15.30
C GLU A 114 -4.59 27.89 15.37
N CYS A 115 -4.92 26.86 16.16
CA CYS A 115 -4.13 25.64 16.25
C CYS A 115 -4.02 24.93 14.90
N HIS A 116 -5.17 24.66 14.26
CA HIS A 116 -5.19 24.03 12.94
C HIS A 116 -4.45 24.88 11.90
N LEU A 117 -4.66 26.19 11.88
CA LEU A 117 -3.99 27.09 10.94
C LEU A 117 -2.46 27.07 11.13
N ARG A 118 -1.99 27.06 12.39
CA ARG A 118 -0.55 27.03 12.72
C ARG A 118 0.07 25.68 12.36
N LYS A 119 -0.57 24.56 12.75
CA LYS A 119 -0.07 23.21 12.46
C LYS A 119 -0.07 22.92 10.97
N GLY A 120 -1.09 23.38 10.22
CA GLY A 120 -1.12 23.31 8.77
C GLY A 120 0.13 23.96 8.15
N LYS A 121 0.40 25.23 8.49
CA LYS A 121 1.58 25.95 7.98
C LYS A 121 2.90 25.25 8.29
N LEU A 122 3.05 24.71 9.50
CA LEU A 122 4.27 23.99 9.90
C LEU A 122 4.50 22.71 9.09
N ASN A 123 3.41 22.05 8.68
CA ASN A 123 3.46 20.77 7.99
C ASN A 123 3.46 20.89 6.46
N MET A 124 3.22 22.08 5.91
CA MET A 124 3.04 22.29 4.48
C MET A 124 4.17 21.75 3.59
N SER A 125 5.42 21.86 4.03
CA SER A 125 6.58 21.36 3.27
C SER A 125 6.94 19.90 3.59
N ARG A 126 6.72 19.46 4.84
CA ARG A 126 7.20 18.17 5.35
C ARG A 126 6.17 17.06 5.24
N TYR A 127 4.90 17.39 5.46
CA TYR A 127 3.76 16.47 5.44
C TYR A 127 2.56 17.16 4.77
N PRO A 128 2.57 17.29 3.42
CA PRO A 128 1.52 18.03 2.69
C PRO A 128 0.11 17.51 2.96
N SER A 129 -0.07 16.20 3.03
CA SER A 129 -1.37 15.57 3.34
C SER A 129 -1.90 15.98 4.72
N LEU A 130 -1.06 15.96 5.76
CA LEU A 130 -1.43 16.42 7.10
C LEU A 130 -1.73 17.93 7.11
N SER A 131 -0.97 18.71 6.35
CA SER A 131 -1.23 20.13 6.18
C SER A 131 -2.62 20.40 5.60
N THR A 132 -3.00 19.65 4.56
CA THR A 132 -4.33 19.75 3.93
C THR A 132 -5.44 19.47 4.93
N VAL A 133 -5.32 18.42 5.72
CA VAL A 133 -6.33 18.07 6.75
C VAL A 133 -6.46 19.18 7.80
N HIS A 134 -5.34 19.75 8.26
CA HIS A 134 -5.39 20.88 9.20
C HIS A 134 -6.07 22.11 8.59
N PHE A 135 -5.78 22.46 7.34
CA PHE A 135 -6.44 23.60 6.70
C PHE A 135 -7.91 23.33 6.41
N GLU A 136 -8.29 22.11 6.06
CA GLU A 136 -9.68 21.69 5.92
C GLU A 136 -10.46 21.92 7.23
N SER A 137 -9.92 21.43 8.36
CA SER A 137 -10.53 21.66 9.67
C SER A 137 -10.61 23.15 10.03
N ALA A 138 -9.57 23.94 9.69
CA ALA A 138 -9.61 25.38 9.92
C ALA A 138 -10.73 26.08 9.12
N VAL A 139 -10.93 25.69 7.86
CA VAL A 139 -12.03 26.20 7.03
C VAL A 139 -13.39 25.76 7.58
N GLN A 140 -13.52 24.53 8.08
CA GLN A 140 -14.75 24.06 8.70
C GLN A 140 -15.12 24.86 9.97
N ILE A 141 -14.13 25.25 10.78
CA ILE A 141 -14.36 26.03 12.01
C ILE A 141 -14.68 27.49 11.70
N MET A 142 -13.95 28.11 10.76
CA MET A 142 -14.13 29.51 10.35
C MET A 142 -14.19 29.64 8.82
N PRO A 143 -15.35 29.32 8.20
CA PRO A 143 -15.48 29.26 6.74
C PRO A 143 -15.30 30.62 6.05
N GLN A 144 -15.55 31.72 6.78
CA GLN A 144 -15.41 33.10 6.31
C GLN A 144 -13.96 33.60 6.31
N ASN A 145 -13.02 32.83 6.87
CA ASN A 145 -11.62 33.27 6.96
C ASN A 145 -10.92 33.08 5.60
N ILE A 146 -10.68 34.21 4.93
CA ILE A 146 -10.01 34.27 3.62
C ILE A 146 -8.70 33.47 3.62
N ARG A 147 -7.84 33.70 4.62
CA ARG A 147 -6.50 33.10 4.65
C ARG A 147 -6.55 31.59 4.83
N ALA A 148 -7.44 31.09 5.67
CA ALA A 148 -7.58 29.64 5.88
C ALA A 148 -7.96 28.94 4.57
N ARG A 149 -8.88 29.54 3.80
CA ARG A 149 -9.31 29.00 2.52
C ARG A 149 -8.23 29.09 1.43
N GLU A 150 -7.50 30.21 1.37
CA GLU A 150 -6.33 30.34 0.49
C GLU A 150 -5.30 29.23 0.75
N TYR A 151 -4.96 28.99 2.03
CA TYR A 151 -4.02 27.93 2.40
C TYR A 151 -4.56 26.53 2.08
N PHE A 152 -5.87 26.30 2.28
CA PHE A 152 -6.47 25.02 1.95
C PHE A 152 -6.40 24.74 0.44
N ILE A 153 -6.84 25.69 -0.39
CA ILE A 153 -6.75 25.60 -1.86
C ILE A 153 -5.30 25.38 -2.30
N GLN A 154 -4.35 26.12 -1.73
CA GLN A 154 -2.94 25.96 -2.04
C GLN A 154 -2.43 24.56 -1.68
N SER A 155 -2.79 24.04 -0.51
CA SER A 155 -2.37 22.71 -0.06
C SER A 155 -2.92 21.58 -0.94
N LEU A 156 -4.10 21.77 -1.53
CA LEU A 156 -4.68 20.80 -2.47
C LEU A 156 -3.92 20.76 -3.80
N VAL A 157 -3.43 21.91 -4.27
CA VAL A 157 -2.66 22.01 -5.53
C VAL A 157 -1.24 21.53 -5.40
N ASP A 158 -0.60 21.86 -4.29
CA ASP A 158 0.78 21.43 -4.05
C ASP A 158 0.83 19.91 -3.75
N GLY A 159 -0.33 19.27 -3.52
CA GLY A 159 -0.49 17.81 -3.43
C GLY A 159 -0.66 17.10 -4.78
N PRO A 160 -0.73 15.75 -4.79
CA PRO A 160 -0.94 14.99 -6.01
C PRO A 160 -2.32 15.30 -6.63
N ILE A 161 -2.31 15.63 -7.92
CA ILE A 161 -3.51 15.95 -8.69
C ILE A 161 -4.25 14.65 -9.00
N SER A 162 -5.46 14.54 -8.47
CA SER A 162 -6.40 13.46 -8.74
C SER A 162 -7.76 14.06 -9.11
N PRO A 163 -8.64 13.33 -9.82
CA PRO A 163 -9.99 13.83 -10.13
C PRO A 163 -10.77 14.28 -8.89
N GLU A 164 -10.58 13.61 -7.75
CA GLU A 164 -11.17 13.99 -6.46
C GLU A 164 -10.60 15.32 -5.95
N SER A 165 -9.26 15.47 -6.00
CA SER A 165 -8.59 16.72 -5.63
C SER A 165 -9.07 17.89 -6.48
N LEU A 166 -9.28 17.68 -7.79
CA LEU A 166 -9.79 18.69 -8.71
C LEU A 166 -11.20 19.14 -8.37
N SER A 167 -12.11 18.18 -8.14
CA SER A 167 -13.49 18.49 -7.73
C SER A 167 -13.51 19.26 -6.41
N LYS A 168 -12.68 18.87 -5.43
CA LYS A 168 -12.52 19.58 -4.16
C LYS A 168 -12.01 21.00 -4.37
N ILE A 169 -10.98 21.18 -5.20
CA ILE A 169 -10.41 22.48 -5.56
C ILE A 169 -11.50 23.39 -6.16
N ASP A 170 -12.23 22.91 -7.17
CA ASP A 170 -13.26 23.69 -7.86
C ASP A 170 -14.36 24.13 -6.90
N GLY A 171 -14.79 23.22 -6.01
CA GLY A 171 -15.74 23.53 -4.94
C GLY A 171 -15.23 24.64 -4.02
N GLN A 172 -13.97 24.55 -3.57
CA GLN A 172 -13.37 25.55 -2.69
C GLN A 172 -13.19 26.91 -3.37
N ILE A 173 -12.87 26.94 -4.66
CA ILE A 173 -12.77 28.18 -5.45
C ILE A 173 -14.13 28.82 -5.63
N SER A 174 -15.16 28.03 -5.94
CA SER A 174 -16.53 28.53 -6.08
C SER A 174 -17.01 29.16 -4.77
N GLU A 175 -16.75 28.51 -3.64
CA GLU A 175 -17.10 29.01 -2.31
C GLU A 175 -16.27 30.24 -1.92
N TYR A 176 -14.97 30.27 -2.27
CA TYR A 176 -14.14 31.46 -2.10
C TYR A 176 -14.70 32.66 -2.86
N LYS A 177 -15.03 32.47 -4.15
CA LYS A 177 -15.56 33.53 -5.02
C LYS A 177 -16.89 34.06 -4.50
N SER A 178 -17.76 33.21 -3.96
CA SER A 178 -19.06 33.65 -3.44
C SER A 178 -18.94 34.51 -2.18
N MET A 179 -17.95 34.27 -1.33
CA MET A 179 -17.76 35.04 -0.08
C MET A 179 -16.83 36.24 -0.23
N HIS A 180 -15.84 36.17 -1.11
CA HIS A 180 -14.72 37.12 -1.16
C HIS A 180 -14.55 37.80 -2.53
N GLY A 181 -15.31 37.38 -3.54
CA GLY A 181 -15.21 37.87 -4.90
C GLY A 181 -13.93 37.42 -5.61
N TYR A 182 -13.62 38.11 -6.71
CA TYR A 182 -12.39 37.88 -7.46
C TYR A 182 -11.22 38.62 -6.80
N THR A 183 -10.32 37.86 -6.18
CA THR A 183 -9.08 38.38 -5.60
C THR A 183 -7.89 38.05 -6.48
N ARG A 184 -6.77 38.75 -6.25
CA ARG A 184 -5.50 38.46 -6.91
C ARG A 184 -5.04 37.02 -6.69
N PHE A 185 -5.32 36.45 -5.51
CA PHE A 185 -5.06 35.04 -5.22
C PHE A 185 -5.75 34.11 -6.22
N ILE A 186 -7.05 34.30 -6.49
CA ILE A 186 -7.80 33.47 -7.44
C ILE A 186 -7.30 33.65 -8.88
N ILE A 187 -6.98 34.89 -9.29
CA ILE A 187 -6.47 35.16 -10.64
C ILE A 187 -5.12 34.46 -10.85
N ASP A 188 -4.18 34.65 -9.91
CA ASP A 188 -2.86 34.02 -9.97
C ASP A 188 -2.97 32.49 -9.91
N TYR A 189 -3.96 31.99 -9.17
CA TYR A 189 -4.26 30.58 -9.02
C TYR A 189 -4.78 29.95 -10.33
N GLU A 190 -5.81 30.53 -10.96
CA GLU A 190 -6.38 30.02 -12.20
C GLU A 190 -5.30 29.93 -13.30
N GLN A 191 -4.45 30.96 -13.39
CA GLN A 191 -3.31 30.96 -14.31
C GLN A 191 -2.24 29.91 -13.98
N ARG A 192 -2.02 29.59 -12.70
CA ARG A 192 -1.09 28.51 -12.29
C ARG A 192 -1.69 27.14 -12.62
N PHE A 193 -2.98 26.97 -12.38
CA PHE A 193 -3.70 25.72 -12.60
C PHE A 193 -3.80 25.37 -14.09
N GLU A 194 -4.12 26.34 -14.95
CA GLU A 194 -4.10 26.15 -16.41
C GLU A 194 -2.74 25.69 -16.93
N ARG A 195 -1.64 26.25 -16.39
CA ARG A 195 -0.29 25.83 -16.76
C ARG A 195 0.01 24.38 -16.39
N ILE A 196 -0.49 23.91 -15.25
CA ILE A 196 -0.31 22.52 -14.80
C ILE A 196 -1.11 21.57 -15.71
N LEU A 197 -2.36 21.89 -16.01
CA LEU A 197 -3.18 21.10 -16.94
C LEU A 197 -2.57 21.04 -18.36
N GLN A 198 -1.97 22.14 -18.82
CA GLN A 198 -1.27 22.18 -20.11
C GLN A 198 0.06 21.41 -20.11
N SER A 199 0.74 21.27 -18.97
CA SER A 199 1.92 20.43 -18.89
C SER A 199 1.55 18.94 -18.89
N GLU A 200 0.53 18.52 -18.14
CA GLU A 200 0.08 17.11 -18.12
C GLU A 200 -0.40 16.64 -19.51
N ASN A 201 -1.17 17.46 -20.22
CA ASN A 201 -1.63 17.15 -21.58
C ASN A 201 -0.51 17.06 -22.63
N ARG A 202 0.67 17.64 -22.35
CA ARG A 202 1.84 17.51 -23.23
C ARG A 202 2.54 16.17 -23.04
N TRP A 203 2.58 15.65 -21.82
CA TRP A 203 3.18 14.34 -21.52
C TRP A 203 2.34 13.19 -22.07
N THR A 204 1.02 13.25 -21.93
CA THR A 204 0.11 12.20 -22.44
C THR A 204 0.08 12.10 -23.97
N LYS A 205 0.34 13.22 -24.67
CA LYS A 205 0.45 13.23 -26.15
C LYS A 205 1.82 12.81 -26.68
N SER A 206 2.87 12.79 -25.85
CA SER A 206 4.20 12.32 -26.27
C SER A 206 4.40 10.80 -26.13
N GLU A 207 3.48 10.12 -25.46
CA GLU A 207 3.48 8.66 -25.26
C GLU A 207 2.51 7.90 -26.19
N SER A 208 1.76 8.63 -27.03
CA SER A 208 0.86 8.10 -28.07
C SER A 208 1.44 8.28 -29.47
#